data_AF-A0A7V9I518-F1
#
_entry.id   AF-A0A7V9I518-F1
#
_cell.length_a   1.000
_cell.length_b   1.000
_cell.length_c   1.000
_cell.angle_alpha   90.00
_cell.angle_beta   90.00
_cell.angle_gamma   90.00
#
_symmetry.space_group_name_H-M   'P 1'
#
loop_
_entity.id
_entity.type
_entity.pdbx_description
1 polymer ?
#
loop_
_entity_poly.entity_id
_entity_poly.type
_entity_poly.pdbx_seq_one_letter_code
_entity_poly.pdbx_strand_id
1 'polypeptide(L)'
;MVPEPPVLSLPRLVAAASSGSTVVAVLALRPPLAVSHDAGLTWRESGRGLPAGRAVAIADDDPDTILYAARNRLYLSRDGGRFWQAVAVELPEIEAVALIG
;
A
#
# COMPACT_ATOMS: atom_id res chain seq x y z
N MET A 1 -29.87 -3.63 11.44
CA MET A 1 -29.41 -2.70 10.38
C MET A 1 -28.02 -3.13 10.00
N VAL A 2 -27.86 -3.79 8.84
CA VAL A 2 -26.56 -4.22 8.33
C VAL A 2 -25.93 -3.00 7.68
N PRO A 3 -24.69 -2.59 8.03
CA PRO A 3 -24.03 -1.49 7.34
C PRO A 3 -23.88 -1.85 5.86
N GLU A 4 -24.34 -0.95 5.00
CA GLU A 4 -24.17 -1.09 3.55
C GLU A 4 -22.66 -1.10 3.25
N PRO A 5 -22.16 -2.08 2.46
CA PRO A 5 -20.76 -2.09 2.10
C PRO A 5 -20.44 -0.77 1.38
N PRO A 6 -19.33 -0.09 1.72
CA PRO A 6 -18.97 1.16 1.07
C PRO A 6 -18.89 0.92 -0.43
N VAL A 7 -19.47 1.83 -1.23
CA VAL A 7 -19.32 1.81 -2.69
C VAL A 7 -17.84 2.04 -2.99
N LEU A 8 -17.12 0.95 -3.22
CA LEU A 8 -15.69 1.03 -3.50
C LEU A 8 -15.52 1.63 -4.90
N SER A 9 -15.03 2.88 -4.93
CA SER A 9 -14.29 3.35 -6.10
C SER A 9 -13.20 2.31 -6.36
N LEU A 10 -13.15 1.74 -7.57
CA LEU A 10 -12.18 0.69 -7.89
C LEU A 10 -10.78 1.14 -7.46
N PRO A 11 -9.99 0.27 -6.81
CA PRO A 11 -8.63 0.61 -6.42
C PRO A 11 -7.85 1.03 -7.65
N ARG A 12 -7.02 2.08 -7.50
CA ARG A 12 -6.16 2.54 -8.59
C ARG A 12 -5.09 1.50 -8.92
N LEU A 13 -4.61 0.79 -7.89
CA LEU A 13 -3.60 -0.26 -7.97
C LEU A 13 -3.82 -1.27 -6.85
N VAL A 14 -3.40 -2.51 -7.09
CA VAL A 14 -3.34 -3.58 -6.09
C VAL A 14 -2.00 -4.30 -6.23
N ALA A 15 -1.35 -4.58 -5.11
CA ALA A 15 -0.22 -5.49 -5.02
C ALA A 15 -0.55 -6.62 -4.04
N ALA A 16 -0.11 -7.83 -4.36
CA ALA A 16 -0.21 -9.00 -3.49
C ALA A 16 1.19 -9.58 -3.30
N ALA A 17 1.50 -10.00 -2.07
CA ALA A 17 2.74 -10.69 -1.80
C ALA A 17 2.74 -12.05 -2.52
N SER A 18 3.89 -12.46 -3.05
CA SER A 18 4.05 -13.79 -3.66
C SER A 18 4.05 -14.91 -2.62
N SER A 19 4.36 -14.59 -1.36
CA SER A 19 4.28 -15.46 -0.19
C SER A 19 3.42 -14.83 0.91
N GLY A 20 2.83 -15.64 1.78
CA GLY A 20 1.95 -15.16 2.86
C GLY A 20 0.54 -14.80 2.41
N SER A 21 -0.09 -13.81 3.06
CA SER A 21 -1.50 -13.43 2.82
C SER A 21 -1.71 -11.92 2.76
N THR A 22 -0.63 -11.16 2.60
CA THR A 22 -0.67 -9.69 2.55
C THR A 22 -1.11 -9.21 1.18
N VAL A 23 -2.13 -8.35 1.15
CA VAL A 23 -2.60 -7.64 -0.05
C VAL A 23 -2.71 -6.17 0.27
N VAL A 24 -2.22 -5.31 -0.62
CA VAL A 24 -2.26 -3.87 -0.47
C VAL A 24 -3.00 -3.25 -1.65
N ALA A 25 -4.00 -2.42 -1.35
CA ALA A 25 -4.75 -1.66 -2.35
C ALA A 25 -4.46 -0.16 -2.20
N VAL A 26 -4.17 0.52 -3.32
CA VAL A 26 -4.03 1.98 -3.39
C VAL A 26 -5.35 2.59 -3.84
N LEU A 27 -5.89 3.51 -3.05
CA LEU A 27 -7.23 4.05 -3.21
C LEU A 27 -7.18 5.55 -3.50
N ALA A 28 -8.20 6.07 -4.19
CA ALA A 28 -8.42 7.52 -4.33
C ALA A 28 -9.11 8.11 -3.07
N LEU A 29 -8.72 7.64 -1.89
CA LEU A 29 -9.29 8.00 -0.59
C LEU A 29 -8.23 8.62 0.32
N ARG A 30 -8.67 9.09 1.49
CA ARG A 30 -7.78 9.43 2.61
C ARG A 30 -8.24 8.63 3.84
N PRO A 31 -7.40 7.72 4.36
CA PRO A 31 -6.02 7.48 3.94
C PRO A 31 -5.94 6.68 2.61
N PRO A 32 -4.82 6.75 1.86
CA PRO A 32 -4.75 6.31 0.46
C PRO A 32 -4.47 4.81 0.28
N LEU A 33 -4.44 4.04 1.36
CA LEU A 33 -4.16 2.60 1.34
C LEU A 33 -5.20 1.82 2.14
N ALA A 34 -5.49 0.62 1.69
CA ALA A 34 -6.08 -0.43 2.51
C ALA A 34 -5.18 -1.67 2.44
N VAL A 35 -4.98 -2.32 3.58
CA VAL A 35 -4.16 -3.52 3.70
C VAL A 35 -5.01 -4.65 4.25
N SER A 36 -4.90 -5.81 3.63
CA SER A 36 -5.38 -7.09 4.14
C SER A 36 -4.18 -7.95 4.51
N HIS A 37 -4.33 -8.71 5.60
CA HIS A 37 -3.35 -9.72 6.03
C HIS A 37 -3.94 -11.14 5.97
N ASP A 38 -5.11 -11.29 5.34
CA ASP A 38 -5.89 -12.52 5.26
C ASP A 38 -6.40 -12.77 3.83
N ALA A 39 -5.53 -12.51 2.84
CA ALA A 39 -5.76 -12.77 1.42
C ALA A 39 -6.99 -12.04 0.83
N GLY A 40 -7.29 -10.85 1.36
CA GLY A 40 -8.37 -9.99 0.90
C GLY A 40 -9.73 -10.25 1.56
N LEU A 41 -9.80 -11.11 2.58
CA LEU A 41 -11.05 -11.38 3.30
C LEU A 41 -11.49 -10.18 4.16
N THR A 42 -10.54 -9.54 4.85
CA THR A 42 -10.77 -8.31 5.61
C THR A 42 -9.72 -7.25 5.27
N TRP A 43 -10.12 -5.98 5.38
CA TRP A 43 -9.30 -4.85 4.99
C TRP A 43 -9.25 -3.80 6.11
N ARG A 44 -8.09 -3.21 6.31
CA ARG A 44 -7.86 -2.12 7.27
C ARG A 44 -7.25 -0.92 6.56
N GLU A 45 -7.77 0.25 6.83
CA GLU A 45 -7.20 1.50 6.32
C GLU A 45 -5.76 1.70 6.81
N SER A 46 -4.90 2.21 5.92
CA SER A 46 -3.48 2.48 6.18
C SER A 46 -3.00 3.71 5.42
N GLY A 47 -1.84 4.24 5.80
CA GLY A 47 -1.20 5.37 5.11
C GLY A 47 -1.72 6.73 5.55
N ARG A 48 -2.17 6.87 6.80
CA ARG A 48 -2.57 8.18 7.34
C ARG A 48 -1.41 9.18 7.21
N GLY A 49 -1.69 10.32 6.58
CA GLY A 49 -0.70 11.36 6.31
C GLY A 49 0.15 11.14 5.06
N LEU A 50 -0.03 10.02 4.35
CA LEU A 50 0.64 9.80 3.07
C LEU A 50 -0.04 10.62 1.94
N PRO A 51 0.74 11.12 0.97
CA PRO A 51 0.20 11.73 -0.24
C PRO A 51 -0.58 10.72 -1.11
N ALA A 52 -1.17 11.18 -2.21
CA ALA A 52 -1.81 10.28 -3.17
C ALA A 52 -0.80 9.32 -3.81
N GLY A 53 -1.17 8.03 -3.85
CA GLY A 53 -0.30 6.95 -4.31
C GLY A 53 -0.25 6.82 -5.82
N ARG A 54 0.88 6.34 -6.31
CA ARG A 54 1.15 6.07 -7.72
C ARG A 54 1.70 4.69 -8.02
N ALA A 55 2.38 4.07 -7.07
CA ALA A 55 2.85 2.70 -7.19
C ALA A 55 3.01 2.08 -5.80
N VAL A 56 2.93 0.77 -5.71
CA VAL A 56 3.16 0.00 -4.49
C VAL A 56 3.81 -1.34 -4.84
N ALA A 57 4.75 -1.79 -4.03
CA ALA A 57 5.41 -3.09 -4.15
C ALA A 57 5.53 -3.72 -2.76
N ILE A 58 5.50 -5.04 -2.72
CA ILE A 58 5.68 -5.86 -1.52
C ILE A 58 6.91 -6.74 -1.78
N ALA A 59 7.79 -6.93 -0.79
CA ALA A 59 8.92 -7.85 -0.95
C ALA A 59 8.44 -9.31 -0.99
N ASP A 60 9.13 -10.14 -1.78
CA ASP A 60 8.74 -11.53 -2.01
C ASP A 60 9.07 -12.45 -0.82
N ASP A 61 10.22 -12.19 -0.18
CA ASP A 61 10.76 -12.93 0.96
C ASP A 61 10.24 -12.44 2.32
N ASP A 62 9.81 -11.18 2.40
CA ASP A 62 9.26 -10.53 3.60
C ASP A 62 8.01 -9.68 3.28
N PRO A 63 6.80 -10.28 3.35
CA PRO A 63 5.54 -9.57 3.09
C PRO A 63 5.22 -8.41 4.04
N ASP A 64 5.96 -8.25 5.15
CA ASP A 64 5.82 -7.08 6.04
C ASP A 64 6.59 -5.85 5.49
N THR A 65 7.52 -6.07 4.56
CA THR A 65 8.27 -5.01 3.87
C THR A 65 7.52 -4.54 2.62
N ILE A 66 7.02 -3.30 2.67
CA ILE A 66 6.17 -2.70 1.63
C ILE A 66 6.70 -1.34 1.24
N LEU A 67 6.94 -1.13 -0.06
CA LEU A 67 7.35 0.14 -0.63
C LEU A 67 6.16 0.83 -1.31
N TYR A 68 5.91 2.07 -0.91
CA TYR A 68 4.85 2.92 -1.46
C TYR A 68 5.45 4.16 -2.12
N ALA A 69 4.98 4.47 -3.32
CA ALA A 69 5.39 5.67 -4.05
C ALA A 69 4.25 6.68 -4.11
N ALA A 70 4.55 7.90 -3.65
CA ALA A 70 3.85 9.11 -4.04
C ALA A 70 4.45 9.68 -5.34
N ARG A 71 4.08 10.90 -5.74
CA ARG A 71 4.59 11.56 -6.95
C ARG A 71 6.12 11.62 -7.01
N ASN A 72 6.76 12.05 -5.92
CA ASN A 72 8.19 12.39 -5.88
C ASN A 72 8.91 11.81 -4.65
N ARG A 73 8.22 10.99 -3.85
CA ARG A 73 8.73 10.49 -2.58
C ARG A 73 8.32 9.05 -2.33
N LEU A 74 9.26 8.29 -1.77
CA LEU A 74 9.06 6.91 -1.37
C LEU A 74 8.79 6.80 0.13
N TYR A 75 7.98 5.82 0.49
CA TYR A 75 7.66 5.48 1.86
C TYR A 75 7.80 3.97 2.05
N LEU A 76 8.47 3.56 3.11
CA LEU A 76 8.72 2.17 3.44
C LEU A 76 7.97 1.80 4.72
N SER A 77 7.26 0.69 4.69
CA SER A 77 6.79 -0.02 5.87
C SER A 77 7.60 -1.30 6.04
N ARG A 78 7.85 -1.70 7.29
CA ARG A 78 8.50 -2.97 7.67
C ARG A 78 7.65 -3.75 8.69
N ASP A 79 6.35 -3.45 8.73
CA ASP A 79 5.40 -4.01 9.69
C ASP A 79 4.03 -4.29 9.05
N GLY A 80 4.05 -4.61 7.76
CA GLY A 80 2.85 -4.97 7.01
C GLY A 80 1.93 -3.78 6.78
N GLY A 81 2.49 -2.57 6.67
CA GLY A 81 1.74 -1.36 6.36
C GLY A 81 1.05 -0.76 7.59
N ARG A 82 1.54 -0.97 8.81
CA ARG A 82 0.98 -0.29 10.00
C ARG A 82 1.62 1.08 10.19
N PHE A 83 2.93 1.16 10.01
CA PHE A 83 3.70 2.40 10.06
C PHE A 83 4.49 2.60 8.76
N TRP A 84 4.63 3.88 8.37
CA TRP A 84 5.28 4.28 7.13
C TRP A 84 6.35 5.32 7.43
N GLN A 85 7.56 5.07 6.93
CA GLN A 85 8.68 5.98 7.05
C GLN A 85 9.05 6.52 5.68
N ALA A 86 9.22 7.84 5.58
CA ALA A 86 9.69 8.44 4.36
C ALA A 86 11.14 8.04 4.09
N VAL A 87 11.44 7.59 2.88
CA VAL A 87 12.81 7.38 2.42
C VAL A 87 13.42 8.76 2.12
N ALA A 88 14.68 8.97 2.49
CA ALA A 88 15.37 10.25 2.37
C ALA A 88 15.79 10.63 0.93
N VAL A 89 15.14 10.05 -0.07
CA VAL A 89 15.35 10.36 -1.49
C VAL A 89 14.13 11.07 -2.04
N GLU A 90 14.37 12.18 -2.73
CA GLU A 90 13.38 12.85 -3.56
C GLU A 90 13.73 12.62 -5.02
N LEU A 91 12.73 12.20 -5.79
CA LEU A 91 12.87 11.91 -7.22
C LEU A 91 11.99 12.87 -8.01
N PRO A 92 12.38 13.30 -9.23
CA PRO A 92 11.57 14.23 -10.02
C PRO A 92 10.13 13.74 -10.24
N GLU A 93 10.00 12.45 -10.57
CA GLU A 93 8.74 11.75 -10.78
C GLU A 93 8.95 10.24 -10.62
N ILE A 94 8.01 9.57 -9.95
CA ILE A 94 8.00 8.11 -9.79
C ILE A 94 6.82 7.54 -10.57
N GLU A 95 7.13 6.63 -11.49
CA GLU A 95 6.16 5.93 -12.34
C GLU A 95 5.91 4.50 -11.85
N ALA A 96 6.94 3.80 -11.38
CA ALA A 96 6.86 2.43 -10.91
C ALA A 96 7.86 2.16 -9.79
N VAL A 97 7.56 1.15 -8.97
CA VAL A 97 8.48 0.61 -7.96
C VAL A 97 8.48 -0.91 -7.99
N ALA A 98 9.60 -1.50 -7.60
CA ALA A 98 9.73 -2.92 -7.33
C ALA A 98 10.65 -3.10 -6.11
N LEU A 99 10.39 -4.13 -5.32
CA LEU A 99 11.32 -4.63 -4.31
C LEU A 99 11.82 -5.98 -4.82
N ILE A 100 13.12 -6.22 -4.67
CA ILE A 100 13.76 -7.49 -5.01
C ILE A 100 14.33 -8.01 -3.71
N GLY A 101 13.86 -9.18 -3.28
CA GLY A 101 14.27 -9.91 -2.09
C GLY A 101 14.23 -11.39 -2.39
#